data_AF-A0A162E7M3-F1
#
_entry.id   AF-A0A162E7M3-F1
#
_cell.length_a   1.000
_cell.length_b   1.000
_cell.length_c   1.000
_cell.angle_alpha   90.00
_cell.angle_beta   90.00
_cell.angle_gamma   90.00
#
_symmetry.space_group_name_H-M   'P 1'
#
loop_
_entity.id
_entity.type
_entity.pdbx_description
1 polymer ?
#
loop_
_entity_poly.entity_id
_entity_poly.type
_entity_poly.pdbx_seq_one_letter_code
_entity_poly.pdbx_strand_id
1 'polypeptide(L)' 'MRILVRREKIEHGTQLSLFEQINGHRYQLIATATRGGQAQRLEARHRVHARVEGFIRCGKDTGLAR' A
#
# COMPACT_ATOMS: atom_id res chain seq x y z
N MET A 1 -0.75 3.30 17.29
CA MET A 1 -0.47 3.08 15.86
C MET A 1 -1.22 1.82 15.45
N ARG A 2 -1.92 1.79 14.31
CA ARG A 2 -2.61 0.57 13.81
C ARG A 2 -2.12 0.22 12.41
N ILE A 3 -2.15 -1.06 12.07
CA ILE A 3 -1.86 -1.56 10.72
C ILE A 3 -3.13 -2.21 10.17
N LEU A 4 -3.59 -1.71 9.02
CA LEU A 4 -4.67 -2.32 8.25
C LEU A 4 -4.07 -3.23 7.18
N VAL A 5 -4.60 -4.44 7.03
CA VAL A 5 -4.12 -5.44 6.08
C VAL A 5 -5.24 -5.77 5.11
N ARG A 6 -5.00 -5.50 3.82
CA ARG A 6 -5.87 -5.96 2.74
C ARG A 6 -5.32 -7.27 2.19
N ARG A 7 -6.15 -8.31 2.21
CA ARG A 7 -5.84 -9.65 1.70
C ARG A 7 -6.61 -9.87 0.40
N GLU A 8 -5.89 -10.12 -0.68
CA GLU A 8 -6.46 -10.45 -1.99
C GLU A 8 -6.10 -11.87 -2.37
N LYS A 9 -7.02 -12.59 -3.02
CA LYS A 9 -6.73 -13.91 -3.58
C LYS A 9 -5.85 -13.73 -4.80
N ILE A 10 -4.84 -14.57 -4.93
CA ILE A 10 -3.94 -14.53 -6.07
C ILE A 10 -4.63 -15.17 -7.28
N GLU A 11 -4.56 -14.50 -8.42
CA GLU A 11 -4.99 -15.02 -9.71
C GLU A 11 -3.87 -15.83 -10.38
N HIS A 12 -4.26 -16.86 -11.12
CA HIS A 12 -3.33 -17.79 -11.75
C HIS A 12 -2.43 -17.07 -12.75
N GLY A 13 -1.10 -17.26 -12.65
CA GLY A 13 -0.13 -16.67 -13.59
C GLY A 13 0.55 -15.39 -13.10
N THR A 14 0.26 -14.91 -11.89
CA THR A 14 0.99 -13.77 -11.30
C THR A 14 2.37 -14.21 -10.78
N GLN A 15 3.42 -13.40 -10.97
CA GLN A 15 4.71 -13.65 -10.32
C GLN A 15 4.60 -13.32 -8.82
N LEU A 16 4.96 -14.28 -7.98
CA LEU A 16 4.72 -14.23 -6.53
C LEU A 16 6.02 -14.33 -5.74
N SER A 17 6.11 -13.55 -4.67
CA SER A 17 7.10 -13.79 -3.62
C SER A 17 6.83 -15.11 -2.90
N LEU A 18 7.87 -15.67 -2.26
CA LEU A 18 7.77 -16.94 -1.53
C LEU A 18 6.62 -16.96 -0.50
N PHE A 19 6.37 -15.83 0.18
CA PHE A 19 5.29 -15.69 1.18
C PHE A 19 3.89 -15.68 0.57
N GLU A 20 3.75 -15.14 -0.64
CA GLU A 20 2.49 -15.13 -1.38
C GLU A 20 2.16 -16.52 -1.92
N GLN A 21 3.17 -17.31 -2.34
CA GLN A 21 2.99 -18.69 -2.81
C GLN A 21 2.49 -19.62 -1.71
N ILE A 22 3.07 -19.54 -0.51
CA ILE A 22 2.70 -20.42 0.62
C ILE A 22 1.25 -20.20 1.05
N ASN A 23 0.80 -18.94 1.06
CA ASN A 23 -0.52 -18.59 1.57
C ASN A 23 -1.59 -18.45 0.48
N GLY A 24 -1.22 -18.34 -0.79
CA GLY A 24 -2.18 -18.10 -1.89
C GLY A 24 -2.82 -16.71 -1.86
N HIS A 25 -2.26 -15.77 -1.11
CA HIS A 25 -2.79 -14.42 -0.95
C HIS A 25 -1.73 -13.33 -1.07
N ARG A 26 -2.13 -12.21 -1.69
CA ARG A 26 -1.39 -10.96 -1.70
C ARG A 26 -1.82 -10.09 -0.53
N TYR A 27 -0.86 -9.53 0.18
CA TYR A 27 -1.08 -8.69 1.34
C TYR A 27 -0.61 -7.26 1.06
N GLN A 28 -1.48 -6.29 1.32
CA GLN A 28 -1.15 -4.86 1.29
C GLN A 28 -1.33 -4.27 2.69
N LEU A 29 -0.26 -3.67 3.20
CA LEU A 29 -0.18 -3.14 4.55
C LEU A 29 -0.27 -1.62 4.53
N ILE A 30 -1.07 -1.07 5.44
CA ILE A 30 -1.18 0.38 5.62
C ILE A 30 -1.05 0.70 7.10
N ALA A 31 0.03 1.42 7.45
CA ALA A 31 0.22 1.97 8.79
C ALA A 31 -0.53 3.29 8.92
N THR A 32 -1.39 3.41 9.93
CA THR A 32 -2.16 4.63 10.18
C THR A 32 -2.35 4.88 11.67
N ALA A 33 -2.33 6.15 12.08
CA ALA A 33 -2.63 6.58 13.45
C ALA A 33 -4.06 7.10 13.61
N THR A 34 -4.79 7.30 12.50
CA THR A 34 -6.18 7.76 12.51
C THR A 34 -7.03 6.79 13.34
N ARG A 35 -7.85 7.30 14.26
CA ARG A 35 -8.77 6.48 15.08
C ARG A 35 -10.16 6.46 14.44
N GLY A 36 -10.83 5.31 14.48
CA GLY A 36 -12.19 5.15 13.93
C GLY A 36 -12.27 5.22 12.39
N GLY A 37 -13.50 5.29 11.89
CA GLY A 37 -13.84 5.36 10.47
C GLY A 37 -13.89 4.00 9.75
N GLN A 38 -14.48 4.01 8.55
CA GLN A 38 -14.54 2.83 7.68
C GLN A 38 -13.15 2.51 7.11
N ALA A 39 -12.72 1.25 7.23
CA ALA A 39 -11.40 0.79 6.79
C ALA A 39 -11.16 1.05 5.29
N GLN A 40 -12.19 0.86 4.47
CA GLN A 40 -12.17 1.04 3.02
C GLN A 40 -11.86 2.50 2.64
N ARG A 41 -12.43 3.47 3.37
CA ARG A 41 -12.19 4.90 3.13
C ARG A 41 -10.76 5.30 3.49
N LEU A 42 -10.24 4.74 4.58
CA LEU A 42 -8.85 4.97 5.01
C LEU A 42 -7.86 4.40 4.01
N GLU A 43 -8.11 3.17 3.54
CA GLU A 43 -7.31 2.53 2.51
C GLU A 43 -7.30 3.34 1.21
N ALA A 44 -8.48 3.76 0.72
CA ALA A 44 -8.60 4.59 -0.48
C ALA A 44 -7.80 5.90 -0.37
N ARG A 45 -7.91 6.59 0.77
CA ARG A 45 -7.11 7.80 1.05
C ARG A 45 -5.61 7.52 1.01
N HIS A 46 -5.16 6.42 1.63
CA HIS A 46 -3.75 6.05 1.67
C HIS A 46 -3.21 5.73 0.27
N ARG A 47 -3.97 5.05 -0.60
CA ARG A 47 -3.56 4.77 -1.98
C ARG A 47 -3.32 6.03 -2.80
N VAL A 48 -4.14 7.06 -2.62
CA VAL A 48 -3.94 8.35 -3.27
C VAL A 48 -2.69 9.05 -2.71
N HIS A 49 -2.50 9.02 -1.39
CA HIS A 49 -1.34 9.66 -0.75
C HIS A 49 -0.01 9.02 -1.16
N ALA A 50 0.04 7.71 -1.35
CA ALA A 50 1.23 7.01 -1.83
C ALA A 50 1.75 7.55 -3.18
N ARG A 51 0.85 8.05 -4.05
CA ARG A 51 1.26 8.71 -5.31
C ARG A 51 1.94 10.04 -5.05
N VAL A 52 1.40 10.85 -4.14
CA VAL A 52 1.99 12.14 -3.74
C VAL A 52 3.38 11.91 -3.15
N GLU A 53 3.54 10.93 -2.26
CA GLU A 53 4.85 10.55 -1.73
C GLU A 53 5.82 10.11 -2.84
N GLY A 54 5.33 9.37 -3.84
CA GLY A 54 6.09 9.00 -5.03
C GLY A 54 6.53 10.21 -5.85
N PHE A 55 5.66 11.19 -6.07
CA PHE A 55 5.99 12.44 -6.76
C PHE A 55 7.01 13.27 -5.97
N ILE A 56 6.85 13.39 -4.66
CA ILE A 56 7.80 14.08 -3.79
C ILE A 56 9.17 13.39 -3.86
N ARG A 57 9.20 12.06 -3.79
CA ARG A 57 10.44 11.28 -3.90
C ARG A 57 11.12 11.50 -5.25
N CYS A 58 10.36 11.35 -6.34
CA CYS A 58 10.86 11.61 -7.69
C CYS A 58 11.38 13.04 -7.85
N GLY A 59 10.66 14.04 -7.34
CA GLY A 59 11.09 15.44 -7.37
C GLY A 59 12.41 15.67 -6.60
N LYS A 60 12.58 15.00 -5.45
CA LYS A 60 13.84 15.02 -4.69
C LYS A 60 14.98 14.33 -5.45
N ASP A 61 14.72 13.16 -6.02
CA ASP A 61 15.71 12.36 -6.73
C ASP A 61 16.18 13.04 -8.04
N THR A 62 15.32 13.84 -8.66
CA THR A 62 15.60 14.55 -9.92
C THR A 62 16.08 15.99 -9.73
N GLY A 63 16.17 16.48 -8.49
CA GLY A 63 16.58 17.86 -8.19
C GLY A 63 15.52 18.93 -8.51
N LEU A 64 14.28 18.53 -8.82
CA LEU A 64 13.14 19.42 -9.04
C LEU A 64 12.53 19.92 -7.72
N ALA A 65 12.76 19.22 -6.61
CA ALA A 65 12.40 19.67 -5.27
C ALA A 65 13.49 20.62 -4.72
N ARG A 66 13.39 21.89 -5.07
CA ARG A 66 14.15 22.97 -4.42
C ARG A 66 13.29 23.67 -3.37
#